data_AF-A0A9D5QU05-F1
#
_entry.id   AF-A0A9D5QU05-F1
#
_cell.length_a   1.000
_cell.length_b   1.000
_cell.length_c   1.000
_cell.angle_alpha   90.00
_cell.angle_beta   90.00
_cell.angle_gamma   90.00
#
_symmetry.space_group_name_H-M   'P 1'
#
loop_
_entity.id
_entity.type
_entity.pdbx_description
1 polymer ?
#
loop_
_entity_poly.entity_id
_entity_poly.type
_entity_poly.pdbx_seq_one_letter_code
_entity_poly.pdbx_strand_id
1 'polypeptide(L)'
;MSKRYQLEQLRRLLEDPTQQSGLYLIDTDLTDYEIETFIAAEKNYHYIKEMLIPSTKDNALELLIVGLCSQCPEGKIQYTQEAFLGADGTKRDTITYRLLIDVIKHLCVAEKTVLHIHKDSSCLSLSREDRCKLKGAIMHHNNVILVLSKYYNMGPIDETTTKYKSLKEPKQVENKLNKVHISYKWNDVYKYALNAIEAGLKKYNIPYSMDKYDIMYKGSIDDYEKEIGAANIVIMFVIPEYFYSLDCMFEMTEMFKNGNIKERIFPLVDMKGIPRNGDGLTQIKDFWQNEKIKKSARLAKEPGGSSFLLMELQKIDAIIKTLDDLWQFICRHSTGDFCELVKNDAALLIHKLLPTLNHVTASIDKKFTPSSDSTPTPMRKILQKGEKPIYIENNTGSIIIN
;
A
#
# COMPACT_ATOMS: atom_id res chain seq x y z
N MET A 1 8.12 13.19 -4.26
CA MET A 1 7.44 12.34 -3.26
C MET A 1 7.35 13.12 -1.95
N SER A 2 6.19 13.14 -1.29
CA SER A 2 6.02 13.98 -0.10
C SER A 2 6.70 13.34 1.13
N LYS A 3 7.74 13.98 1.67
CA LYS A 3 8.38 13.54 2.92
C LYS A 3 7.36 13.39 4.07
N ARG A 4 6.33 14.24 4.08
CA ARG A 4 5.21 14.18 5.03
C ARG A 4 4.45 12.85 4.95
N TYR A 5 4.26 12.30 3.75
CA TYR A 5 3.63 10.99 3.58
C TYR A 5 4.49 9.88 4.18
N GLN A 6 5.79 9.88 3.91
CA GLN A 6 6.68 8.83 4.42
C GLN A 6 6.79 8.85 5.94
N LEU A 7 6.80 10.05 6.55
CA LEU A 7 6.72 10.21 8.00
C LEU A 7 5.40 9.66 8.58
N GLU A 8 4.28 9.84 7.87
CA GLU A 8 3.00 9.26 8.27
C GLU A 8 3.00 7.72 8.14
N GLN A 9 3.63 7.15 7.11
CA GLN A 9 3.82 5.69 7.03
C GLN A 9 4.72 5.17 8.15
N LEU A 10 5.78 5.90 8.49
CA LEU A 10 6.64 5.57 9.63
C LEU A 10 5.83 5.58 10.93
N ARG A 11 5.00 6.61 11.15
CA ARG A 11 4.07 6.67 12.29
C ARG A 11 3.22 5.41 12.38
N ARG A 12 2.56 5.03 11.28
CA ARG A 12 1.70 3.85 11.21
C ARG A 12 2.44 2.56 11.54
N LEU A 13 3.67 2.41 11.04
CA LEU A 13 4.52 1.27 11.34
C LEU A 13 4.83 1.15 12.84
N LEU A 14 5.04 2.28 13.52
CA LEU A 14 5.36 2.32 14.95
C LEU A 14 4.11 2.15 15.83
N GLU A 15 2.98 2.71 15.42
CA GLU A 15 1.71 2.69 16.15
C GLU A 15 0.91 1.39 15.99
N ASP A 16 1.23 0.54 15.00
CA ASP A 16 0.53 -0.73 14.75
C ASP A 16 0.48 -1.60 16.04
N PRO A 17 -0.72 -1.93 16.56
CA PRO A 17 -0.88 -2.73 17.78
C PRO A 17 -0.57 -4.21 17.58
N THR A 18 -0.58 -4.69 16.33
CA THR A 18 -0.21 -6.06 15.97
C THR A 18 1.30 -6.22 15.72
N GLN A 19 2.04 -5.12 15.79
CA GLN A 19 3.46 -5.10 15.53
C GLN A 19 4.23 -5.89 16.58
N GLN A 20 4.95 -6.90 16.10
CA GLN A 20 5.83 -7.73 16.92
C GLN A 20 7.27 -7.23 16.87
N SER A 21 8.05 -7.59 17.89
CA SER A 21 9.50 -7.41 17.88
C SER A 21 10.14 -8.00 16.62
N GLY A 22 11.16 -7.33 16.08
CA GLY A 22 11.85 -7.84 14.91
C GLY A 22 12.76 -6.83 14.20
N LEU A 23 13.38 -7.31 13.12
CA LEU A 23 14.21 -6.53 12.21
C LEU A 23 13.33 -6.00 11.07
N TYR A 24 13.37 -4.70 10.83
CA TYR A 24 12.57 -4.01 9.82
C TYR A 24 13.47 -3.24 8.87
N LEU A 25 13.32 -3.56 7.58
CA LEU A 25 13.95 -2.81 6.50
C LEU A 25 12.96 -1.82 5.93
N ILE A 26 13.27 -0.54 6.05
CA ILE A 26 12.45 0.54 5.54
C ILE A 26 12.99 1.07 4.21
N ASP A 27 12.20 0.97 3.14
CA ASP A 27 12.49 1.65 1.88
C ASP A 27 11.89 3.04 1.92
N THR A 28 12.77 4.04 2.03
CA THR A 28 12.41 5.43 2.32
C THR A 28 13.41 6.41 1.71
N ASP A 29 12.93 7.58 1.30
CA ASP A 29 13.77 8.73 0.94
C ASP A 29 14.06 9.63 2.17
N LEU A 30 13.52 9.28 3.35
CA LEU A 30 13.85 9.97 4.58
C LEU A 30 15.34 9.79 4.90
N THR A 31 15.95 10.88 5.34
CA THR A 31 17.29 10.89 5.90
C THR A 31 17.26 10.33 7.32
N ASP A 32 18.39 9.81 7.81
CA ASP A 32 18.48 9.31 9.18
C ASP A 32 18.14 10.40 10.21
N TYR A 33 18.47 11.65 9.90
CA TYR A 33 18.13 12.82 10.71
C TYR A 33 16.61 13.05 10.79
N GLU A 34 15.88 12.87 9.69
CA GLU A 34 14.42 13.00 9.67
C GLU A 34 13.74 11.87 10.45
N ILE A 35 14.26 10.64 10.32
CA ILE A 35 13.78 9.48 11.09
C ILE A 35 14.02 9.70 12.59
N GLU A 36 15.24 10.11 12.96
CA GLU A 36 15.60 10.43 14.35
C GLU A 36 14.71 11.53 14.93
N THR A 37 14.57 12.65 14.21
CA THR A 37 13.77 13.80 14.66
C THR A 37 12.31 13.41 14.85
N PHE A 38 11.78 12.60 13.93
CA PHE A 38 10.39 12.14 14.00
C PHE A 38 10.16 11.25 15.22
N ILE A 39 10.98 10.22 15.41
CA ILE A 39 10.79 9.27 16.51
C ILE A 39 11.06 9.93 17.87
N ALA A 40 12.08 10.80 17.96
CA ALA A 40 12.40 11.52 19.20
C ALA A 40 11.30 12.51 19.63
N ALA A 41 10.48 13.01 18.69
CA ALA A 41 9.34 13.86 19.00
C ALA A 41 8.14 13.07 19.57
N GLU A 42 8.07 11.76 19.34
CA GLU A 42 7.00 10.89 19.81
C GLU A 42 7.28 10.41 21.24
N LYS A 43 6.37 10.70 22.17
CA LYS A 43 6.56 10.40 23.61
C LYS A 43 6.44 8.92 23.99
N ASN A 44 5.98 8.09 23.06
CA ASN A 44 5.58 6.70 23.34
C ASN A 44 6.69 5.67 23.05
N TYR A 45 7.85 6.12 22.57
CA TYR A 45 8.94 5.23 22.17
C TYR A 45 10.23 5.60 22.88
N HIS A 46 10.98 4.59 23.35
CA HIS A 46 12.38 4.80 23.68
C HIS A 46 13.20 4.66 22.40
N TYR A 47 13.88 5.73 21.98
CA TYR A 47 14.68 5.76 20.76
C TYR A 47 16.16 5.54 21.06
N ILE A 48 16.77 4.63 20.31
CA ILE A 48 18.19 4.30 20.36
C ILE A 48 18.72 4.36 18.94
N LYS A 49 19.88 4.97 18.75
CA LYS A 49 20.58 4.99 17.47
C LYS A 49 21.93 4.33 17.60
N GLU A 50 22.30 3.52 16.62
CA GLU A 50 23.62 2.90 16.57
C GLU A 50 24.08 2.71 15.12
N MET A 51 25.39 2.63 14.91
CA MET A 51 25.98 2.41 13.60
C MET A 51 26.39 0.95 13.41
N LEU A 52 26.07 0.38 12.25
CA LEU A 52 26.62 -0.92 11.88
C LEU A 52 27.91 -0.73 11.08
N ILE A 53 29.04 -0.97 11.73
CA ILE A 53 30.37 -0.78 11.13
C ILE A 53 30.66 -1.95 10.17
N PRO A 54 30.93 -1.69 8.87
CA PRO A 54 31.35 -2.73 7.94
C PRO A 54 32.67 -3.35 8.38
N SER A 55 32.77 -4.68 8.28
CA SER A 55 34.00 -5.39 8.60
C SER A 55 34.35 -6.41 7.54
N THR A 56 35.64 -6.51 7.23
CA THR A 56 36.22 -7.51 6.33
C THR A 56 36.41 -8.88 6.98
N LYS A 57 36.19 -9.00 8.30
CA LYS A 57 36.41 -10.21 9.09
C LYS A 57 35.11 -10.87 9.60
N ASP A 58 33.97 -10.53 9.02
CA ASP A 58 32.64 -11.04 9.41
C ASP A 58 32.34 -10.86 10.91
N ASN A 59 32.74 -9.73 11.49
CA ASN A 59 32.50 -9.39 12.89
C ASN A 59 31.61 -8.14 13.07
N ALA A 60 30.76 -7.86 12.08
CA ALA A 60 29.91 -6.67 12.09
C ALA A 60 28.90 -6.68 13.25
N LEU A 61 28.33 -7.85 13.60
CA LEU A 61 27.45 -7.99 14.77
C LEU A 61 28.20 -7.71 16.09
N GLU A 62 29.46 -8.12 16.17
CA GLU A 62 30.29 -7.90 17.35
C GLU A 62 30.55 -6.41 17.58
N LEU A 63 30.89 -5.68 16.51
CA LEU A 63 31.08 -4.23 16.55
C LEU A 63 29.77 -3.51 16.91
N LEU A 64 28.63 -3.98 16.41
CA LEU A 64 27.32 -3.48 16.81
C LEU A 64 27.09 -3.68 18.31
N ILE A 65 27.39 -4.87 18.84
CA ILE A 65 27.26 -5.16 20.28
C ILE A 65 28.16 -4.24 21.11
N VAL A 66 29.40 -4.00 20.68
CA VAL A 66 30.32 -3.07 21.35
C VAL A 66 29.76 -1.64 21.36
N GLY A 67 29.16 -1.17 20.26
CA GLY A 67 28.46 0.12 20.21
C GLY A 67 27.32 0.20 21.21
N LEU A 68 26.39 -0.76 21.16
CA LEU A 68 25.23 -0.83 22.06
C LEU A 68 25.64 -0.95 23.54
N CYS A 69 26.71 -1.68 23.81
CA CYS A 69 27.32 -1.81 25.13
C CYS A 69 27.74 -0.45 25.73
N SER A 70 28.29 0.44 24.91
CA SER A 70 28.71 1.77 25.34
C SER A 70 27.55 2.67 25.78
N GLN A 71 26.33 2.33 25.35
CA GLN A 71 25.10 3.03 25.74
C GLN A 71 24.48 2.48 27.04
N CYS A 72 25.00 1.39 27.58
CA CYS A 72 24.53 0.81 28.84
C CYS A 72 25.20 1.51 30.06
N PRO A 73 24.50 1.59 31.21
CA PRO A 73 25.11 2.10 32.44
C PRO A 73 26.34 1.28 32.87
N GLU A 74 27.37 1.96 33.37
CA GLU A 74 28.63 1.34 33.81
C GLU A 74 28.40 0.17 34.80
N GLY A 75 29.18 -0.90 34.64
CA GLY A 75 29.18 -2.06 35.53
C GLY A 75 28.09 -3.11 35.29
N LYS A 76 27.02 -2.83 34.52
CA LYS A 76 25.89 -3.78 34.37
C LYS A 76 26.17 -4.99 33.48
N ILE A 77 27.04 -4.83 32.49
CA ILE A 77 27.36 -5.86 31.48
C ILE A 77 28.86 -6.19 31.41
N GLN A 78 29.64 -5.63 32.34
CA GLN A 78 31.10 -5.65 32.32
C GLN A 78 31.68 -7.07 32.35
N TYR A 79 31.12 -7.96 33.17
CA TYR A 79 31.54 -9.36 33.25
C TYR A 79 31.37 -10.10 31.91
N THR A 80 30.21 -9.94 31.26
CA THR A 80 29.92 -10.62 29.98
C THR A 80 30.69 -9.99 28.83
N GLN A 81 30.99 -8.68 28.88
CA GLN A 81 31.88 -7.99 27.94
C GLN A 81 33.32 -8.50 28.03
N GLU A 82 33.86 -8.64 29.25
CA GLU A 82 35.22 -9.17 29.45
C GLU A 82 35.34 -10.62 28.97
N ALA A 83 34.31 -11.45 29.24
CA ALA A 83 34.23 -12.81 28.72
C ALA A 83 34.14 -12.86 27.18
N PHE A 84 33.45 -11.90 26.57
CA PHE A 84 33.32 -11.78 25.11
C PHE A 84 34.65 -11.44 24.44
N LEU A 85 35.40 -10.48 24.99
CA LEU A 85 36.71 -10.07 24.45
C LEU A 85 37.77 -11.19 24.50
N GLY A 86 37.63 -12.15 25.42
CA GLY A 86 38.55 -13.28 25.60
C GLY A 86 38.16 -14.59 24.90
N ALA A 87 37.03 -14.65 24.18
CA ALA A 87 36.48 -15.91 23.66
C ALA A 87 36.98 -16.31 22.26
N ASP A 88 37.27 -17.61 22.08
CA ASP A 88 37.59 -18.24 20.79
C ASP A 88 36.63 -19.39 20.43
N GLY A 89 36.55 -19.71 19.13
CA GLY A 89 35.78 -20.84 18.60
C GLY A 89 34.27 -20.81 18.94
N THR A 90 33.70 -21.99 19.21
CA THR A 90 32.25 -22.19 19.42
C THR A 90 31.70 -21.57 20.71
N LYS A 91 32.55 -21.28 21.70
CA LYS A 91 32.12 -20.55 22.92
C LYS A 91 31.75 -19.11 22.60
N ARG A 92 32.35 -18.54 21.55
CA ARG A 92 32.16 -17.16 21.14
C ARG A 92 30.70 -16.88 20.80
N ASP A 93 30.05 -17.69 19.96
CA ASP A 93 28.66 -17.47 19.56
C ASP A 93 27.67 -17.49 20.74
N THR A 94 27.90 -18.38 21.70
CA THR A 94 27.06 -18.45 22.91
C THR A 94 27.23 -17.19 23.76
N ILE A 95 28.46 -16.72 23.92
CA ILE A 95 28.77 -15.50 24.68
C ILE A 95 28.23 -14.26 23.94
N THR A 96 28.40 -14.18 22.61
CA THR A 96 27.85 -13.12 21.76
C THR A 96 26.34 -13.03 21.90
N TYR A 97 25.65 -14.16 21.76
CA TYR A 97 24.19 -14.21 21.86
C TYR A 97 23.70 -13.84 23.27
N ARG A 98 24.40 -14.33 24.30
CA ARG A 98 24.06 -13.98 25.68
C ARG A 98 24.28 -12.50 25.98
N LEU A 99 25.41 -11.95 25.56
CA LEU A 99 25.74 -10.54 25.72
C LEU A 99 24.68 -9.67 25.01
N LEU A 100 24.26 -10.07 23.81
CA LEU A 100 23.24 -9.34 23.05
C LEU A 100 21.88 -9.33 23.77
N ILE A 101 21.47 -10.45 24.39
CA ILE A 101 20.26 -10.50 25.22
C ILE A 101 20.38 -9.52 26.41
N ASP A 102 21.51 -9.54 27.10
CA ASP A 102 21.69 -8.72 28.32
C ASP A 102 21.77 -7.22 27.97
N VAL A 103 22.43 -6.86 26.87
CA VAL A 103 22.45 -5.48 26.33
C VAL A 103 21.04 -5.03 25.96
N ILE A 104 20.28 -5.82 25.21
CA ILE A 104 18.90 -5.48 24.81
C ILE A 104 18.01 -5.23 26.03
N LYS A 105 18.12 -6.06 27.07
CA LYS A 105 17.37 -5.88 28.32
C LYS A 105 17.66 -4.56 29.02
N HIS A 106 18.92 -4.10 28.97
CA HIS A 106 19.29 -2.83 29.61
C HIS A 106 18.89 -1.61 28.81
N LEU A 107 18.90 -1.73 27.48
CA LEU A 107 18.54 -0.66 26.57
C LEU A 107 17.02 -0.49 26.42
N CYS A 108 16.23 -1.55 26.53
CA CYS A 108 14.80 -1.51 26.23
C CYS A 108 13.92 -1.32 27.48
N VAL A 109 13.82 -0.08 27.96
CA VAL A 109 13.10 0.26 29.21
C VAL A 109 11.63 0.69 29.04
N ALA A 110 11.16 0.89 27.81
CA ALA A 110 9.79 1.31 27.50
C ALA A 110 8.96 0.16 26.90
N GLU A 111 7.63 0.31 26.87
CA GLU A 111 6.72 -0.66 26.22
C GLU A 111 7.06 -0.89 24.74
N LYS A 112 7.53 0.17 24.07
CA LYS A 112 8.07 0.12 22.70
C LYS A 112 9.45 0.78 22.65
N THR A 113 10.44 0.06 22.14
CA THR A 113 11.79 0.58 21.87
C THR A 113 12.10 0.50 20.38
N VAL A 114 12.66 1.58 19.83
CA VAL A 114 13.10 1.65 18.43
C VAL A 114 14.62 1.76 18.40
N LEU A 115 15.29 0.72 17.91
CA LEU A 115 16.72 0.73 17.62
C LEU A 115 16.94 1.04 16.14
N HIS A 116 17.41 2.24 15.84
CA HIS A 116 17.67 2.69 14.48
C HIS A 116 19.15 2.49 14.11
N ILE A 117 19.38 1.58 13.16
CA ILE A 117 20.69 1.39 12.53
C ILE A 117 20.84 2.40 11.40
N HIS A 118 21.75 3.37 11.60
CA HIS A 118 21.90 4.55 10.75
C HIS A 118 23.22 4.56 9.95
N LYS A 119 23.34 5.48 8.97
CA LYS A 119 24.48 5.69 8.05
C LYS A 119 24.82 4.47 7.18
N ASP A 120 24.33 4.47 5.94
CA ASP A 120 24.69 3.59 4.78
C ASP A 120 24.94 2.10 5.07
N SER A 121 24.46 1.64 6.21
CA SER A 121 24.67 0.32 6.75
C SER A 121 23.30 -0.28 7.00
N SER A 122 23.08 -1.44 6.40
CA SER A 122 21.81 -2.13 6.45
C SER A 122 21.91 -3.36 7.34
N CYS A 123 20.86 -3.73 8.07
CA CYS A 123 20.81 -5.06 8.71
C CYS A 123 21.08 -6.20 7.72
N LEU A 124 20.89 -5.98 6.41
CA LEU A 124 21.22 -6.93 5.35
C LEU A 124 22.73 -7.21 5.20
N SER A 125 23.62 -6.33 5.67
CA SER A 125 25.06 -6.57 5.61
C SER A 125 25.54 -7.58 6.64
N LEU A 126 24.73 -7.88 7.66
CA LEU A 126 24.99 -8.98 8.59
C LEU A 126 24.83 -10.33 7.90
N SER A 127 25.60 -11.32 8.32
CA SER A 127 25.37 -12.71 7.90
C SER A 127 23.96 -13.17 8.31
N ARG A 128 23.43 -14.21 7.65
CA ARG A 128 22.11 -14.77 8.02
C ARG A 128 22.11 -15.25 9.48
N GLU A 129 23.21 -15.84 9.92
CA GLU A 129 23.35 -16.33 11.28
C GLU A 129 23.31 -15.19 12.30
N ASP A 130 23.99 -14.08 12.03
CA ASP A 130 23.99 -12.90 12.89
C ASP A 130 22.62 -12.23 12.94
N ARG A 131 21.90 -12.18 11.82
CA ARG A 131 20.50 -11.72 11.83
C ARG A 131 19.61 -12.61 12.68
N CYS A 132 19.82 -13.93 12.65
CA CYS A 132 19.10 -14.87 13.52
C CYS A 132 19.43 -14.64 15.00
N LYS A 133 20.71 -14.44 15.35
CA LYS A 133 21.15 -14.11 16.72
C LYS A 133 20.51 -12.80 17.19
N LEU A 134 20.55 -11.76 16.37
CA LEU A 134 19.94 -10.47 16.70
C LEU A 134 18.42 -10.58 16.86
N LYS A 135 17.73 -11.15 15.88
CA LYS A 135 16.28 -11.38 15.96
C LYS A 135 15.91 -12.18 17.21
N GLY A 136 16.60 -13.29 17.46
CA GLY A 136 16.36 -14.14 18.61
C GLY A 136 16.54 -13.39 19.94
N ALA A 137 17.58 -12.57 20.06
CA ALA A 137 17.86 -11.81 21.28
C ALA A 137 16.77 -10.77 21.56
N ILE A 138 16.26 -10.11 20.52
CA ILE A 138 15.16 -9.16 20.62
C ILE A 138 13.85 -9.85 21.06
N MET A 139 13.62 -11.08 20.58
CA MET A 139 12.43 -11.87 20.93
C MET A 139 12.45 -12.40 22.38
N HIS A 140 13.59 -12.34 23.09
CA HIS A 140 13.69 -12.69 24.51
C HIS A 140 13.22 -11.58 25.47
N HIS A 141 12.76 -10.44 24.94
CA HIS A 141 12.24 -9.33 25.72
C HIS A 141 10.71 -9.25 25.61
N ASN A 142 10.04 -8.95 26.73
CA ASN A 142 8.57 -8.87 26.77
C ASN A 142 8.02 -7.61 26.08
N ASN A 143 8.79 -6.53 26.08
CA ASN A 143 8.41 -5.29 25.40
C ASN A 143 8.68 -5.37 23.90
N VAL A 144 7.97 -4.57 23.11
CA VAL A 144 8.11 -4.57 21.65
C VAL A 144 9.36 -3.79 21.27
N ILE A 145 10.24 -4.44 20.52
CA ILE A 145 11.51 -3.83 20.08
C ILE A 145 11.60 -3.90 18.56
N LEU A 146 11.70 -2.73 17.94
CA LEU A 146 11.76 -2.57 16.49
C LEU A 146 13.18 -2.15 16.11
N VAL A 147 13.91 -3.03 15.42
CA VAL A 147 15.20 -2.63 14.82
C VAL A 147 14.93 -2.11 13.42
N LEU A 148 15.05 -0.80 13.23
CA LEU A 148 14.85 -0.13 11.95
C LEU A 148 16.18 0.04 11.23
N SER A 149 16.21 -0.28 9.95
CA SER A 149 17.36 -0.04 9.09
C SER A 149 16.89 0.30 7.68
N LYS A 150 17.61 1.18 6.98
CA LYS A 150 17.26 1.55 5.60
C LYS A 150 17.55 0.41 4.63
N TYR A 151 16.66 0.26 3.65
CA TYR A 151 16.84 -0.65 2.52
C TYR A 151 17.55 0.07 1.37
N TYR A 152 18.67 -0.48 0.91
CA TYR A 152 19.50 0.08 -0.15
C TYR A 152 19.52 -0.80 -1.42
N ASN A 153 18.54 -1.68 -1.61
CA ASN A 153 18.46 -2.59 -2.76
C ASN A 153 19.68 -3.52 -2.93
N MET A 154 20.19 -4.05 -1.82
CA MET A 154 21.44 -4.84 -1.79
C MET A 154 21.27 -6.36 -2.03
N GLY A 155 20.06 -6.86 -2.31
CA GLY A 155 19.85 -8.29 -2.57
C GLY A 155 18.48 -8.84 -2.12
N PRO A 156 18.26 -10.16 -2.25
CA PRO A 156 17.01 -10.80 -1.84
C PRO A 156 16.80 -10.68 -0.32
N ILE A 157 15.55 -10.45 0.08
CA ILE A 157 15.18 -10.30 1.48
C ILE A 157 14.75 -11.66 2.04
N ASP A 158 15.43 -12.12 3.08
CA ASP A 158 15.00 -13.30 3.84
C ASP A 158 13.90 -12.90 4.83
N GLU A 159 12.64 -13.05 4.40
CA GLU A 159 11.45 -12.72 5.19
C GLU A 159 11.35 -13.49 6.51
N THR A 160 12.10 -14.60 6.65
CA THR A 160 12.16 -15.35 7.91
C THR A 160 12.95 -14.61 8.98
N THR A 161 13.89 -13.74 8.61
CA THR A 161 14.74 -12.98 9.54
C THR A 161 14.39 -11.50 9.59
N THR A 162 13.90 -10.94 8.47
CA THR A 162 13.72 -9.49 8.33
C THR A 162 12.41 -9.16 7.64
N LYS A 163 11.68 -8.15 8.15
CA LYS A 163 10.43 -7.66 7.56
C LYS A 163 10.72 -6.45 6.68
N TYR A 164 10.29 -6.49 5.42
CA TYR A 164 10.38 -5.35 4.52
C TYR A 164 9.14 -4.45 4.61
N LYS A 165 9.36 -3.13 4.63
CA LYS A 165 8.30 -2.12 4.61
C LYS A 165 8.72 -0.95 3.71
N SER A 166 7.92 -0.63 2.70
CA SER A 166 8.13 0.61 1.93
C SER A 166 7.37 1.75 2.60
N LEU A 167 8.09 2.81 2.95
CA LEU A 167 7.52 4.05 3.50
C LEU A 167 7.32 5.11 2.42
N LYS A 168 7.98 4.94 1.29
CA LYS A 168 7.72 5.68 0.07
C LYS A 168 6.23 5.61 -0.24
N GLU A 169 5.70 6.67 -0.87
CA GLU A 169 4.44 6.48 -1.60
C GLU A 169 4.62 5.21 -2.41
N PRO A 170 3.65 4.28 -2.41
CA PRO A 170 3.78 3.08 -3.21
C PRO A 170 4.29 3.53 -4.58
N LYS A 171 5.50 3.10 -4.97
CA LYS A 171 6.05 3.30 -6.32
C LYS A 171 4.85 3.14 -7.23
N GLN A 172 4.38 4.24 -7.84
CA GLN A 172 3.03 4.36 -8.38
C GLN A 172 2.47 2.98 -8.67
N VAL A 173 1.68 2.48 -7.72
CA VAL A 173 0.76 1.38 -7.95
C VAL A 173 1.34 0.32 -8.89
N GLU A 174 2.08 -0.68 -8.38
CA GLU A 174 1.87 -2.02 -8.92
C GLU A 174 0.43 -2.45 -8.54
N ASN A 175 -0.47 -1.83 -9.29
CA ASN A 175 -1.84 -2.13 -9.61
C ASN A 175 -2.83 -2.34 -8.47
N LYS A 176 -3.44 -1.24 -8.01
CA LYS A 176 -4.85 -1.13 -7.60
C LYS A 176 -5.72 -0.78 -8.82
N LEU A 177 -5.22 0.02 -9.75
CA LEU A 177 -5.87 0.27 -11.04
C LEU A 177 -5.91 -0.98 -11.94
N ASN A 178 -4.92 -1.89 -11.90
CA ASN A 178 -5.00 -3.18 -12.63
C ASN A 178 -5.54 -4.34 -11.77
N LYS A 179 -6.26 -4.04 -10.68
CA LYS A 179 -7.11 -5.04 -10.03
C LYS A 179 -8.50 -4.94 -10.60
N VAL A 180 -9.19 -6.08 -10.64
CA VAL A 180 -10.63 -6.09 -10.85
C VAL A 180 -11.29 -5.58 -9.57
N HIS A 181 -11.95 -4.44 -9.63
CA HIS A 181 -12.77 -3.98 -8.50
C HIS A 181 -14.15 -4.63 -8.54
N ILE A 182 -14.66 -5.10 -7.40
CA ILE A 182 -16.01 -5.64 -7.29
C ILE A 182 -16.86 -4.68 -6.48
N SER A 183 -17.74 -3.97 -7.17
CA SER A 183 -18.77 -3.12 -6.56
C SER A 183 -20.00 -3.95 -6.28
N TYR A 184 -20.40 -4.04 -5.01
CA TYR A 184 -21.52 -4.90 -4.60
C TYR A 184 -22.16 -4.43 -3.30
N LYS A 185 -23.42 -4.82 -3.10
CA LYS A 185 -24.09 -4.74 -1.81
C LYS A 185 -24.06 -6.10 -1.12
N TRP A 186 -23.67 -6.16 0.16
CA TRP A 186 -23.70 -7.41 0.93
C TRP A 186 -25.13 -7.94 1.04
N ASN A 187 -25.34 -9.18 0.60
CA ASN A 187 -26.60 -9.90 0.72
C ASN A 187 -26.30 -11.40 0.83
N ASP A 188 -26.78 -12.05 1.90
CA ASP A 188 -26.52 -13.47 2.16
C ASP A 188 -27.08 -14.38 1.07
N VAL A 189 -28.19 -13.99 0.43
CA VAL A 189 -28.80 -14.73 -0.70
C VAL A 189 -27.85 -14.79 -1.89
N TYR A 190 -27.06 -13.73 -2.11
CA TYR A 190 -26.13 -13.61 -3.24
C TYR A 190 -24.68 -13.97 -2.89
N LYS A 191 -24.42 -14.41 -1.65
CA LYS A 191 -23.09 -14.79 -1.20
C LYS A 191 -22.44 -15.87 -2.06
N TYR A 192 -23.22 -16.83 -2.56
CA TYR A 192 -22.70 -17.88 -3.44
C TYR A 192 -22.11 -17.30 -4.74
N ALA A 193 -22.72 -16.23 -5.28
CA ALA A 193 -22.27 -15.59 -6.50
C ALA A 193 -20.95 -14.84 -6.28
N LEU A 194 -20.83 -14.12 -5.16
CA LEU A 194 -19.57 -13.50 -4.74
C LEU A 194 -18.46 -14.54 -4.57
N ASN A 195 -18.75 -15.64 -3.88
CA ASN A 195 -17.78 -16.72 -3.68
C ASN A 195 -17.31 -17.33 -5.01
N ALA A 196 -18.21 -17.51 -5.98
CA ALA A 196 -17.85 -18.05 -7.28
C ALA A 196 -16.95 -17.08 -8.07
N ILE A 197 -17.23 -15.78 -8.03
CA ILE A 197 -16.38 -14.74 -8.64
C ILE A 197 -15.00 -14.72 -8.00
N GLU A 198 -14.93 -14.75 -6.66
CA GLU A 198 -13.66 -14.83 -5.94
C GLU A 198 -12.87 -16.08 -6.29
N ALA A 199 -13.53 -17.24 -6.35
CA ALA A 199 -12.90 -18.51 -6.71
C ALA A 199 -12.33 -18.45 -8.13
N GLY A 200 -13.08 -17.88 -9.08
CA GLY A 200 -12.62 -17.63 -10.44
C GLY A 200 -11.40 -16.71 -10.50
N LEU A 201 -11.46 -15.54 -9.87
CA LEU A 201 -10.36 -14.59 -9.86
C LEU A 201 -9.08 -15.20 -9.24
N LYS A 202 -9.21 -15.92 -8.11
CA LYS A 202 -8.10 -16.63 -7.45
C LYS A 202 -7.50 -17.71 -8.35
N LYS A 203 -8.34 -18.53 -9.00
CA LYS A 203 -7.92 -19.62 -9.89
C LYS A 203 -7.06 -19.13 -11.05
N TYR A 204 -7.34 -17.94 -11.57
CA TYR A 204 -6.59 -17.32 -12.66
C TYR A 204 -5.53 -16.32 -12.19
N ASN A 205 -5.26 -16.25 -10.88
CA ASN A 205 -4.30 -15.34 -10.25
C ASN A 205 -4.54 -13.86 -10.62
N ILE A 206 -5.82 -13.46 -10.77
CA ILE A 206 -6.22 -12.10 -11.09
C ILE A 206 -6.36 -11.33 -9.77
N PRO A 207 -5.61 -10.23 -9.58
CA PRO A 207 -5.72 -9.45 -8.37
C PRO A 207 -7.05 -8.68 -8.37
N TYR A 208 -7.71 -8.62 -7.20
CA TYR A 208 -9.03 -7.99 -7.07
C TYR A 208 -9.17 -7.25 -5.73
N SER A 209 -10.15 -6.34 -5.65
CA SER A 209 -10.55 -5.65 -4.42
C SER A 209 -12.07 -5.70 -4.24
N MET A 210 -12.53 -5.61 -2.99
CA MET A 210 -13.95 -5.64 -2.64
C MET A 210 -14.26 -4.59 -1.57
N ASP A 211 -15.43 -4.00 -1.65
CA ASP A 211 -15.95 -2.88 -0.84
C ASP A 211 -16.07 -3.17 0.69
N LYS A 212 -15.60 -4.33 1.17
CA LYS A 212 -15.63 -4.69 2.59
C LYS A 212 -14.29 -4.51 3.33
N TYR A 213 -13.18 -4.23 2.62
CA TYR A 213 -11.84 -4.43 3.20
C TYR A 213 -10.75 -3.39 2.91
N ASP A 214 -10.96 -2.37 2.07
CA ASP A 214 -9.84 -1.50 1.66
C ASP A 214 -9.87 -0.05 2.20
N ILE A 215 -10.89 0.34 2.97
CA ILE A 215 -10.85 1.61 3.72
C ILE A 215 -10.10 1.37 5.03
N MET A 216 -8.81 1.73 5.06
CA MET A 216 -7.99 1.70 6.27
C MET A 216 -8.57 2.61 7.35
N TYR A 217 -8.34 2.30 8.63
CA TYR A 217 -8.80 3.13 9.76
C TYR A 217 -8.37 4.60 9.58
N LYS A 218 -9.34 5.55 9.65
CA LYS A 218 -9.22 7.00 9.31
C LYS A 218 -9.07 7.34 7.81
N GLY A 219 -9.32 6.41 6.91
CA GLY A 219 -9.45 6.69 5.47
C GLY A 219 -10.71 7.51 5.16
N SER A 220 -10.63 8.35 4.12
CA SER A 220 -11.78 9.07 3.60
C SER A 220 -12.60 8.15 2.71
N ILE A 221 -13.87 7.93 3.06
CA ILE A 221 -14.82 7.16 2.24
C ILE A 221 -14.98 7.84 0.88
N ASP A 222 -15.05 9.18 0.85
CA ASP A 222 -15.22 9.94 -0.39
C ASP A 222 -13.99 9.84 -1.32
N ASP A 223 -12.77 9.72 -0.78
CA ASP A 223 -11.58 9.50 -1.60
C ASP A 223 -11.53 8.08 -2.16
N TYR A 224 -12.01 7.11 -1.38
CA TYR A 224 -12.13 5.72 -1.79
C TYR A 224 -13.18 5.54 -2.91
N GLU A 225 -14.35 6.17 -2.80
CA GLU A 225 -15.38 6.16 -3.84
C GLU A 225 -14.87 6.76 -5.17
N LYS A 226 -14.09 7.85 -5.11
CA LYS A 226 -13.43 8.44 -6.30
C LYS A 226 -12.35 7.52 -6.89
N GLU A 227 -11.57 6.86 -6.04
CA GLU A 227 -10.54 5.90 -6.45
C GLU A 227 -11.17 4.72 -7.20
N ILE A 228 -12.28 4.18 -6.70
CA ILE A 228 -13.03 3.12 -7.38
C ILE A 228 -13.60 3.59 -8.71
N GLY A 229 -14.15 4.81 -8.75
CA GLY A 229 -14.62 5.41 -9.99
C GLY A 229 -13.58 5.38 -11.12
N ALA A 230 -12.29 5.44 -10.77
CA ALA A 230 -11.16 5.41 -11.70
C ALA A 230 -10.54 4.02 -11.99
N ALA A 231 -11.01 2.94 -11.36
CA ALA A 231 -10.45 1.59 -11.54
C ALA A 231 -10.47 1.15 -13.02
N ASN A 232 -9.47 0.41 -13.52
CA ASN A 232 -9.42 0.06 -14.96
C ASN A 232 -10.45 -0.99 -15.37
N ILE A 233 -10.84 -1.86 -14.43
CA ILE A 233 -11.84 -2.92 -14.64
C ILE A 233 -12.71 -3.01 -13.39
N VAL A 234 -14.03 -2.97 -13.59
CA VAL A 234 -15.02 -3.07 -12.51
C VAL A 234 -16.03 -4.15 -12.83
N ILE A 235 -16.22 -5.11 -11.92
CA ILE A 235 -17.41 -5.96 -11.89
C ILE A 235 -18.46 -5.21 -11.08
N MET A 236 -19.51 -4.74 -11.75
CA MET A 236 -20.63 -4.04 -11.10
C MET A 236 -21.75 -5.04 -10.83
N PHE A 237 -21.92 -5.45 -9.57
CA PHE A 237 -22.90 -6.44 -9.18
C PHE A 237 -24.22 -5.78 -8.77
N VAL A 238 -25.16 -5.74 -9.72
CA VAL A 238 -26.43 -5.03 -9.60
C VAL A 238 -27.55 -5.99 -9.18
N ILE A 239 -27.90 -5.93 -7.89
CA ILE A 239 -29.06 -6.59 -7.27
C ILE A 239 -30.07 -5.54 -6.77
N PRO A 240 -31.30 -5.89 -6.36
CA PRO A 240 -32.30 -4.90 -5.95
C PRO A 240 -31.79 -3.94 -4.86
N GLU A 241 -31.09 -4.46 -3.85
CA GLU A 241 -30.55 -3.65 -2.74
C GLU A 241 -29.46 -2.68 -3.18
N TYR A 242 -28.79 -2.93 -4.32
CA TYR A 242 -27.83 -2.00 -4.91
C TYR A 242 -28.50 -0.66 -5.23
N PHE A 243 -29.70 -0.70 -5.84
CA PHE A 243 -30.41 0.50 -6.30
C PHE A 243 -30.90 1.41 -5.19
N TYR A 244 -31.01 0.89 -3.96
CA TYR A 244 -31.51 1.61 -2.79
C TYR A 244 -30.40 2.04 -1.84
N SER A 245 -29.14 1.70 -2.14
CA SER A 245 -27.98 2.06 -1.32
C SER A 245 -27.35 3.36 -1.82
N LEU A 246 -27.22 4.36 -0.94
CA LEU A 246 -26.61 5.65 -1.29
C LEU A 246 -25.16 5.47 -1.75
N ASP A 247 -24.39 4.67 -1.03
CA ASP A 247 -22.96 4.46 -1.31
C ASP A 247 -22.77 3.78 -2.68
N CYS A 248 -23.37 2.59 -2.89
CA CYS A 248 -23.28 1.86 -4.17
C CYS A 248 -23.77 2.67 -5.38
N MET A 249 -24.86 3.44 -5.21
CA MET A 249 -25.38 4.26 -6.29
C MET A 249 -24.50 5.49 -6.54
N PHE A 250 -23.90 6.07 -5.52
CA PHE A 250 -22.95 7.17 -5.70
C PHE A 250 -21.65 6.69 -6.33
N GLU A 251 -21.11 5.55 -5.90
CA GLU A 251 -19.97 4.87 -6.52
C GLU A 251 -20.22 4.61 -8.01
N MET A 252 -21.43 4.15 -8.36
CA MET A 252 -21.88 4.02 -9.75
C MET A 252 -21.81 5.37 -10.49
N THR A 253 -22.21 6.49 -9.88
CA THR A 253 -22.08 7.80 -10.53
C THR A 253 -20.63 8.17 -10.80
N GLU A 254 -19.71 7.86 -9.88
CA GLU A 254 -18.29 8.10 -10.05
C GLU A 254 -17.70 7.21 -11.15
N MET A 255 -18.16 5.96 -11.28
CA MET A 255 -17.81 5.13 -12.43
C MET A 255 -18.27 5.77 -13.73
N PHE A 256 -19.53 6.20 -13.83
CA PHE A 256 -20.05 6.79 -15.08
C PHE A 256 -19.34 8.09 -15.48
N LYS A 257 -18.94 8.92 -14.50
CA LYS A 257 -18.16 10.14 -14.74
C LYS A 257 -16.78 9.87 -15.34
N ASN A 258 -16.14 8.74 -14.99
CA ASN A 258 -14.79 8.39 -15.45
C ASN A 258 -14.75 7.75 -16.85
N GLY A 259 -15.89 7.55 -17.54
CA GLY A 259 -15.94 7.17 -18.95
C GLY A 259 -15.49 5.73 -19.28
N ASN A 260 -15.35 5.39 -20.56
CA ASN A 260 -14.97 4.04 -21.04
C ASN A 260 -15.81 2.90 -20.45
N ILE A 261 -17.11 3.15 -20.26
CA ILE A 261 -18.03 2.31 -19.49
C ILE A 261 -18.12 0.90 -20.09
N LYS A 262 -18.15 0.78 -21.42
CA LYS A 262 -18.30 -0.51 -22.10
C LYS A 262 -17.05 -1.38 -22.03
N GLU A 263 -15.88 -0.74 -21.99
CA GLU A 263 -14.59 -1.41 -21.98
C GLU A 263 -14.19 -1.84 -20.57
N ARG A 264 -14.59 -1.06 -19.56
CA ARG A 264 -14.19 -1.22 -18.16
C ARG A 264 -15.22 -1.95 -17.30
N ILE A 265 -16.51 -1.70 -17.50
CA ILE A 265 -17.55 -2.15 -16.57
C ILE A 265 -18.16 -3.45 -17.07
N PHE A 266 -18.09 -4.47 -16.24
CA PHE A 266 -18.67 -5.79 -16.44
C PHE A 266 -19.90 -5.92 -15.54
N PRO A 267 -21.10 -5.58 -16.04
CA PRO A 267 -22.31 -5.63 -15.24
C PRO A 267 -22.74 -7.08 -15.02
N LEU A 268 -22.91 -7.46 -13.76
CA LEU A 268 -23.53 -8.71 -13.33
C LEU A 268 -24.88 -8.37 -12.72
N VAL A 269 -25.97 -8.63 -13.45
CA VAL A 269 -27.28 -8.02 -13.17
C VAL A 269 -28.31 -9.07 -12.83
N ASP A 270 -28.86 -9.02 -11.62
CA ASP A 270 -30.08 -9.72 -11.22
C ASP A 270 -31.05 -8.71 -10.57
N MET A 271 -31.98 -8.19 -11.36
CA MET A 271 -32.95 -7.18 -10.92
C MET A 271 -34.28 -7.82 -10.49
N LYS A 272 -34.21 -8.92 -9.74
CA LYS A 272 -35.42 -9.63 -9.29
C LYS A 272 -36.42 -8.66 -8.63
N GLY A 273 -37.61 -8.56 -9.22
CA GLY A 273 -38.68 -7.68 -8.73
C GLY A 273 -38.62 -6.23 -9.25
N ILE A 274 -37.65 -5.88 -10.12
CA ILE A 274 -37.56 -4.58 -10.78
C ILE A 274 -37.57 -4.81 -12.31
N PRO A 275 -38.60 -4.32 -13.02
CA PRO A 275 -38.69 -4.48 -14.48
C PRO A 275 -37.50 -3.86 -15.23
N ARG A 276 -36.93 -4.60 -16.20
CA ARG A 276 -35.82 -4.14 -17.06
C ARG A 276 -36.32 -3.28 -18.23
N ASN A 277 -37.08 -2.24 -17.92
CA ASN A 277 -37.72 -1.33 -18.88
C ASN A 277 -37.90 0.06 -18.24
N GLY A 278 -38.66 0.95 -18.90
CA GLY A 278 -38.94 2.30 -18.38
C GLY A 278 -39.69 2.32 -17.04
N ASP A 279 -40.46 1.27 -16.72
CA ASP A 279 -41.23 1.20 -15.48
C ASP A 279 -40.30 1.02 -14.28
N GLY A 280 -39.31 0.12 -14.39
CA GLY A 280 -38.28 -0.04 -13.35
C GLY A 280 -37.43 1.21 -13.18
N LEU A 281 -37.12 1.93 -14.27
CA LEU A 281 -36.42 3.21 -14.18
C LEU A 281 -37.23 4.22 -13.37
N THR A 282 -38.53 4.29 -13.65
CA THR A 282 -39.46 5.19 -12.96
C THR A 282 -39.53 4.84 -11.48
N GLN A 283 -39.67 3.55 -11.15
CA GLN A 283 -39.67 3.05 -9.77
C GLN A 283 -38.42 3.49 -8.99
N ILE A 284 -37.22 3.39 -9.58
CA ILE A 284 -35.98 3.80 -8.92
C ILE A 284 -35.83 5.33 -8.85
N LYS A 285 -36.24 6.05 -9.89
CA LYS A 285 -36.27 7.53 -9.89
C LYS A 285 -37.18 8.07 -8.79
N ASP A 286 -38.38 7.51 -8.64
CA ASP A 286 -39.35 7.91 -7.62
C ASP A 286 -38.78 7.71 -6.22
N PHE A 287 -38.09 6.59 -5.98
CA PHE A 287 -37.40 6.36 -4.70
C PHE A 287 -36.40 7.48 -4.38
N TRP A 288 -35.47 7.78 -5.30
CA TRP A 288 -34.43 8.78 -5.07
C TRP A 288 -34.97 10.21 -4.98
N GLN A 289 -36.01 10.54 -5.76
CA GLN A 289 -36.70 11.82 -5.62
C GLN A 289 -37.36 11.97 -4.25
N ASN A 290 -38.02 10.92 -3.76
CA ASN A 290 -38.62 10.92 -2.44
C ASN A 290 -37.56 11.05 -1.33
N GLU A 291 -36.44 10.36 -1.43
CA GLU A 291 -35.32 10.50 -0.48
C GLU A 291 -34.73 11.93 -0.50
N LYS A 292 -34.59 12.54 -1.68
CA LYS A 292 -34.17 13.95 -1.82
C LYS A 292 -35.13 14.89 -1.10
N ILE A 293 -36.44 14.73 -1.31
CA ILE A 293 -37.48 15.56 -0.68
C ILE A 293 -37.41 15.42 0.84
N LYS A 294 -37.36 14.19 1.36
CA LYS A 294 -37.29 13.92 2.81
C LYS A 294 -36.06 14.56 3.44
N LYS A 295 -34.86 14.36 2.87
CA LYS A 295 -33.61 14.93 3.40
C LYS A 295 -33.59 16.46 3.29
N SER A 296 -34.12 17.04 2.21
CA SER A 296 -34.24 18.50 2.06
C SER A 296 -35.15 19.11 3.12
N ALA A 297 -36.30 18.48 3.40
CA ALA A 297 -37.22 18.92 4.44
C ALA A 297 -36.61 18.81 5.85
N ARG A 298 -35.76 17.81 6.08
CA ARG A 298 -35.02 17.66 7.34
C ARG A 298 -33.99 18.78 7.51
N LEU A 299 -33.18 19.05 6.48
CA LEU A 299 -32.17 20.12 6.49
C LEU A 299 -32.80 21.49 6.75
N ALA A 300 -33.96 21.78 6.14
CA ALA A 300 -34.66 23.05 6.35
C ALA A 300 -35.13 23.28 7.79
N LYS A 301 -35.30 22.20 8.57
CA LYS A 301 -35.71 22.24 9.98
C LYS A 301 -34.52 22.16 10.95
N GLU A 302 -33.31 21.98 10.45
CA GLU A 302 -32.12 21.75 11.27
C GLU A 302 -31.42 23.08 11.63
N PRO A 303 -31.39 23.47 12.92
CA PRO A 303 -30.76 24.71 13.33
C PRO A 303 -29.24 24.64 13.12
N GLY A 304 -28.68 25.65 12.45
CA GLY A 304 -27.25 25.73 12.11
C GLY A 304 -26.87 25.07 10.78
N GLY A 305 -27.80 24.38 10.12
CA GLY A 305 -27.53 23.60 8.91
C GLY A 305 -26.66 22.36 9.17
N SER A 306 -26.64 21.43 8.21
CA SER A 306 -25.80 20.23 8.27
C SER A 306 -25.03 20.05 6.98
N SER A 307 -23.71 20.24 7.06
CA SER A 307 -22.79 19.99 5.93
C SER A 307 -22.85 18.53 5.47
N PHE A 308 -23.06 17.60 6.39
CA PHE A 308 -23.21 16.18 6.08
C PHE A 308 -24.48 15.90 5.26
N LEU A 309 -25.63 16.43 5.68
CA LEU A 309 -26.87 16.27 4.90
C LEU A 309 -26.78 16.98 3.54
N LEU A 310 -26.09 18.11 3.46
CA LEU A 310 -25.81 18.78 2.19
C LEU A 310 -24.98 17.89 1.25
N MET A 311 -23.96 17.20 1.76
CA MET A 311 -23.18 16.24 0.97
C MET A 311 -24.04 15.06 0.51
N GLU A 312 -24.86 14.47 1.37
CA GLU A 312 -25.76 13.38 0.97
C GLU A 312 -26.75 13.83 -0.13
N LEU A 313 -27.28 15.06 -0.03
CA LEU A 313 -28.16 15.63 -1.06
C LEU A 313 -27.43 15.80 -2.40
N GLN A 314 -26.16 16.21 -2.38
CA GLN A 314 -25.32 16.27 -3.58
C GLN A 314 -25.10 14.89 -4.19
N LYS A 315 -24.86 13.86 -3.37
CA LYS A 315 -24.76 12.46 -3.84
C LYS A 315 -26.06 12.00 -4.51
N ILE A 316 -27.21 12.25 -3.88
CA ILE A 316 -28.53 11.93 -4.45
C ILE A 316 -28.77 12.67 -5.78
N ASP A 317 -28.39 13.94 -5.88
CA ASP A 317 -28.50 14.70 -7.13
C ASP A 317 -27.62 14.13 -8.25
N ALA A 318 -26.43 13.65 -7.93
CA ALA A 318 -25.59 12.94 -8.89
C ALA A 318 -26.26 11.64 -9.35
N ILE A 319 -26.80 10.85 -8.40
CA ILE A 319 -27.51 9.59 -8.70
C ILE A 319 -28.66 9.84 -9.68
N ILE A 320 -29.56 10.78 -9.37
CA ILE A 320 -30.74 11.07 -10.20
C ILE A 320 -30.31 11.47 -11.63
N LYS A 321 -29.25 12.26 -11.78
CA LYS A 321 -28.74 12.70 -13.09
C LYS A 321 -28.15 11.55 -13.92
N THR A 322 -27.57 10.54 -13.28
CA THR A 322 -26.91 9.41 -13.95
C THR A 322 -27.83 8.21 -14.17
N LEU A 323 -29.00 8.16 -13.53
CA LEU A 323 -29.92 7.01 -13.61
C LEU A 323 -30.32 6.64 -15.05
N ASP A 324 -30.54 7.61 -15.93
CA ASP A 324 -30.87 7.33 -17.34
C ASP A 324 -29.73 6.60 -18.06
N ASP A 325 -28.49 7.05 -17.86
CA ASP A 325 -27.30 6.43 -18.45
C ASP A 325 -27.10 5.01 -17.90
N LEU A 326 -27.27 4.83 -16.59
CA LEU A 326 -27.21 3.51 -15.96
C LEU A 326 -28.26 2.59 -16.57
N TRP A 327 -29.51 3.06 -16.69
CA TRP A 327 -30.60 2.24 -17.21
C TRP A 327 -30.39 1.87 -18.66
N GLN A 328 -29.91 2.82 -19.47
CA GLN A 328 -29.51 2.55 -20.84
C GLN A 328 -28.40 1.50 -20.88
N PHE A 329 -27.39 1.62 -20.01
CA PHE A 329 -26.28 0.69 -19.95
C PHE A 329 -26.75 -0.73 -19.60
N ILE A 330 -27.48 -0.89 -18.48
CA ILE A 330 -27.91 -2.21 -18.02
C ILE A 330 -29.09 -2.77 -18.80
N CYS A 331 -29.91 -1.98 -19.51
CA CYS A 331 -31.04 -2.51 -20.30
C CYS A 331 -30.72 -2.71 -21.79
N ARG A 332 -29.82 -1.90 -22.37
CA ARG A 332 -29.51 -1.95 -23.81
C ARG A 332 -28.20 -2.66 -24.13
N HIS A 333 -27.34 -2.92 -23.17
CA HIS A 333 -26.19 -3.81 -23.36
C HIS A 333 -26.50 -5.22 -22.87
N SER A 334 -25.92 -6.21 -23.56
CA SER A 334 -26.02 -7.61 -23.16
C SER A 334 -25.23 -7.82 -21.86
N THR A 335 -25.92 -7.75 -20.73
CA THR A 335 -25.38 -8.07 -19.39
C THR A 335 -25.16 -9.56 -19.17
N GLY A 336 -25.52 -10.42 -20.14
CA GLY A 336 -25.53 -11.87 -19.98
C GLY A 336 -26.64 -12.36 -19.05
N ASP A 337 -26.76 -13.69 -18.95
CA ASP A 337 -27.58 -14.34 -17.93
C ASP A 337 -26.77 -14.46 -16.63
N PHE A 338 -27.37 -14.01 -15.53
CA PHE A 338 -26.72 -13.97 -14.23
C PHE A 338 -26.27 -15.37 -13.76
N CYS A 339 -27.16 -16.36 -13.86
CA CYS A 339 -26.88 -17.72 -13.42
C CYS A 339 -25.73 -18.33 -14.24
N GLU A 340 -25.71 -18.13 -15.56
CA GLU A 340 -24.61 -18.61 -16.41
C GLU A 340 -23.28 -17.92 -16.11
N LEU A 341 -23.27 -16.62 -15.80
CA LEU A 341 -22.04 -15.88 -15.50
C LEU A 341 -21.39 -16.28 -14.17
N VAL A 342 -22.16 -16.85 -13.25
CA VAL A 342 -21.70 -17.26 -11.91
C VAL A 342 -21.31 -18.74 -11.86
N LYS A 343 -21.82 -19.57 -12.77
CA LYS A 343 -21.51 -21.02 -12.83
C LYS A 343 -20.00 -21.28 -12.98
N ASN A 344 -19.59 -22.45 -12.47
CA ASN A 344 -18.22 -22.99 -12.62
C ASN A 344 -17.15 -21.98 -12.21
N ASP A 345 -17.27 -21.43 -11.00
CA ASP A 345 -16.37 -20.39 -10.47
C ASP A 345 -16.30 -19.16 -11.39
N ALA A 346 -17.47 -18.71 -11.86
CA ALA A 346 -17.64 -17.59 -12.78
C ALA A 346 -16.78 -17.67 -14.06
N ALA A 347 -16.48 -18.88 -14.57
CA ALA A 347 -15.55 -19.07 -15.69
C ALA A 347 -15.87 -18.23 -16.94
N LEU A 348 -17.16 -18.08 -17.27
CA LEU A 348 -17.59 -17.26 -18.40
C LEU A 348 -17.30 -15.77 -18.19
N LEU A 349 -17.52 -15.27 -16.97
CA LEU A 349 -17.18 -13.89 -16.61
C LEU A 349 -15.66 -13.68 -16.67
N ILE A 350 -14.88 -14.60 -16.09
CA ILE A 350 -13.41 -14.51 -16.12
C ILE A 350 -12.87 -14.50 -17.56
N HIS A 351 -13.39 -15.38 -18.43
CA HIS A 351 -13.01 -15.40 -19.84
C HIS A 351 -13.29 -14.06 -20.54
N LYS A 352 -14.37 -13.36 -20.17
CA LYS A 352 -14.67 -12.01 -20.71
C LYS A 352 -13.75 -10.93 -20.15
N LEU A 353 -13.23 -11.08 -18.93
CA LEU A 353 -12.30 -10.14 -18.31
C LEU A 353 -10.88 -10.23 -18.89
N LEU A 354 -10.41 -11.42 -19.24
CA LEU A 354 -9.04 -11.69 -19.68
C LEU A 354 -8.56 -10.81 -20.87
N PRO A 355 -9.33 -10.61 -21.95
CA PRO A 355 -8.91 -9.74 -23.06
C PRO A 355 -8.68 -8.29 -22.62
N THR A 356 -9.53 -7.76 -21.74
CA THR A 356 -9.41 -6.40 -21.22
C THR A 356 -8.19 -6.27 -20.31
N LEU A 357 -7.92 -7.28 -19.47
CA LEU A 357 -6.71 -7.33 -18.64
C LEU A 357 -5.44 -7.31 -19.52
N ASN A 358 -5.41 -8.07 -20.62
CA ASN A 358 -4.28 -8.12 -21.56
C ASN A 358 -4.12 -6.81 -22.36
N HIS A 359 -5.20 -6.10 -22.65
CA HIS A 359 -5.15 -4.79 -23.30
C HIS A 359 -4.65 -3.68 -22.36
N VAL A 360 -5.01 -3.74 -21.08
CA VAL A 360 -4.49 -2.83 -20.05
C VAL A 360 -2.98 -3.03 -19.91
N THR A 361 -2.48 -4.28 -19.89
CA THR A 361 -1.04 -4.54 -19.86
C THR A 361 -0.33 -4.06 -21.14
N ALA A 362 -0.89 -4.30 -22.32
CA ALA A 362 -0.27 -3.90 -23.60
C ALA A 362 -0.30 -2.39 -23.89
N SER A 363 -1.27 -1.64 -23.36
CA SER A 363 -1.34 -0.18 -23.50
C SER A 363 -0.37 0.57 -22.58
N ILE A 364 0.05 -0.07 -21.48
CA ILE A 364 1.16 0.40 -20.64
C ILE A 364 2.49 0.21 -21.39
N ASP A 365 2.69 -0.93 -22.06
CA ASP A 365 3.90 -1.19 -22.86
C ASP A 365 4.01 -0.25 -24.09
N LYS A 366 2.89 0.20 -24.66
CA LYS A 366 2.90 1.14 -25.81
C LYS A 366 3.23 2.59 -25.47
N LYS A 367 3.46 2.93 -24.19
CA LYS A 367 4.11 4.20 -23.79
C LYS A 367 5.62 4.05 -23.56
N PHE A 368 6.19 2.88 -23.88
CA PHE A 368 7.62 2.71 -24.04
C PHE A 368 7.90 2.27 -25.47
N THR A 369 8.11 3.23 -26.37
CA THR A 369 8.91 3.00 -27.56
C THR A 369 10.37 3.24 -27.19
N PRO A 370 11.19 2.20 -26.96
CA PRO A 370 12.60 2.35 -27.19
C PRO A 370 12.73 2.55 -28.71
N SER A 371 13.14 3.74 -29.13
CA SER A 371 13.60 3.95 -30.49
C SER A 371 14.74 2.96 -30.74
N SER A 372 14.47 1.95 -31.56
CA SER A 372 15.48 1.07 -32.12
C SER A 372 16.33 1.89 -33.10
N ASP A 373 17.33 2.58 -32.58
CA ASP A 373 18.52 2.99 -33.33
C ASP A 373 19.59 3.48 -32.35
N SER A 374 20.30 2.52 -31.76
CA SER A 374 21.75 2.58 -31.53
C SER A 374 22.19 1.31 -30.83
N THR A 375 22.80 0.41 -31.60
CA THR A 375 23.82 -0.49 -31.08
C THR A 375 24.79 0.31 -30.19
N PRO A 376 25.29 -0.26 -29.08
CA PRO A 376 26.18 0.48 -28.18
C PRO A 376 27.48 0.85 -28.91
N THR A 377 27.61 2.13 -29.25
CA THR A 377 28.88 2.70 -29.71
C THR A 377 29.83 2.75 -28.51
N PRO A 378 31.11 2.33 -28.64
CA PRO A 378 32.06 2.37 -27.54
C PRO A 378 32.16 3.79 -27.00
N MET A 379 32.09 3.92 -25.68
CA MET A 379 32.20 5.16 -24.94
C MET A 379 33.49 5.91 -25.36
N ARG A 380 33.37 6.91 -26.23
CA ARG A 380 34.46 7.86 -26.48
C ARG A 380 34.56 8.74 -25.24
N LYS A 381 35.62 8.51 -24.43
CA LYS A 381 36.09 9.48 -23.45
C LYS A 381 36.36 10.81 -24.17
N ILE A 382 35.50 11.79 -23.95
CA ILE A 382 35.81 13.18 -24.30
C ILE A 382 36.68 13.71 -23.16
N LEU A 383 37.94 14.00 -23.47
CA LEU A 383 38.89 14.60 -22.54
C LEU A 383 38.65 16.12 -22.57
N GLN A 384 37.98 16.68 -21.56
CA GLN A 384 37.87 18.12 -21.41
C GLN A 384 39.19 18.68 -20.86
N LYS A 385 39.88 19.51 -21.65
CA LYS A 385 41.05 20.28 -21.20
C LYS A 385 40.63 21.72 -20.92
N GLY A 386 40.26 21.99 -19.68
CA GLY A 386 40.05 23.34 -19.14
C GLY A 386 40.00 23.26 -17.63
N GLU A 387 40.60 24.22 -16.92
CA GLU A 387 40.77 24.17 -15.46
C GLU A 387 39.46 24.31 -14.66
N LYS A 388 38.31 24.56 -15.32
CA LYS A 388 37.00 24.69 -14.67
C LYS A 388 35.87 24.02 -15.48
N PRO A 389 34.88 23.40 -14.81
CA PRO A 389 33.68 22.89 -15.48
C PRO A 389 32.84 24.05 -16.04
N ILE A 390 32.25 23.84 -17.22
CA ILE A 390 31.34 24.79 -17.85
C ILE A 390 29.92 24.37 -17.48
N TYR A 391 29.17 25.29 -16.88
CA TYR A 391 27.75 25.12 -16.58
C TYR A 391 26.95 26.06 -17.50
N ILE A 392 25.95 25.51 -18.20
CA ILE A 392 25.12 26.24 -19.16
C ILE A 392 23.68 26.04 -18.77
N GLU A 393 23.01 27.13 -18.43
CA GLU A 393 21.58 27.14 -18.12
C GLU A 393 20.88 28.15 -19.02
N ASN A 394 19.74 27.75 -19.60
CA ASN A 394 18.91 28.54 -20.51
C ASN A 394 19.59 29.02 -21.80
N ASN A 395 20.18 28.11 -22.57
CA ASN A 395 20.63 28.41 -23.93
C ASN A 395 19.57 28.03 -24.98
N THR A 396 19.16 28.99 -25.81
CA THR A 396 18.22 28.80 -26.92
C THR A 396 18.88 28.86 -28.30
N GLY A 397 20.22 28.85 -28.37
CA GLY A 397 21.01 28.81 -29.61
C GLY A 397 22.01 27.66 -29.68
N SER A 398 22.84 27.63 -30.72
CA SER A 398 23.90 26.62 -30.88
C SER A 398 25.18 27.03 -30.16
N ILE A 399 25.74 26.14 -29.34
CA ILE A 399 27.08 26.29 -28.77
C ILE A 399 28.06 25.51 -29.64
N ILE A 400 29.03 26.22 -30.20
CA ILE A 400 30.15 25.61 -30.93
C ILE A 400 31.38 25.73 -30.05
N ILE A 401 31.87 24.59 -29.57
CA ILE A 401 33.13 24.48 -28.84
C ILE A 401 34.16 24.01 -29.87
N ASN A 402 35.13 24.87 -30.20
CA ASN A 402 36.22 24.52 -31.12
C ASN A 402 37.30 23.71 -30.42
#